data_AF-A0A9E7F1L8-F1
#
_entry.id   AF-A0A9E7F1L8-F1
#
_cell.length_a   1.000
_cell.length_b   1.000
_cell.length_c   1.000
_cell.angle_alpha   90.00
_cell.angle_beta   90.00
_cell.angle_gamma   90.00
#
_symmetry.space_group_name_H-M   'P 1'
#
loop_
_entity.id
_entity.type
_entity.pdbx_description
1 polymer ?
#
loop_
_entity_poly.entity_id
_entity_poly.type
_entity_poly.pdbx_seq_one_letter_code
_entity_poly.pdbx_strand_id
1 'polypeptide(L)'
;MAETPSAFFSAVVVTILAVLGGCSAPSEAARAFFVFGDSLVDNGNNNYLATTARADAPPYGIDSPSHRPSGRFSNGRNIPDIISWVSQPAIYKTKHIITHNSFSRYSKNRDA
;
A
#
# COMPACT_ATOMS: atom_id res chain seq x y z
N MET A 1 -40.37 -33.47 28.18
CA MET A 1 -39.18 -33.93 27.44
C MET A 1 -38.01 -33.12 27.99
N ALA A 2 -37.15 -33.75 28.79
CA ALA A 2 -36.04 -33.06 29.46
C ALA A 2 -34.84 -33.06 28.50
N GLU A 3 -34.42 -31.88 28.07
CA GLU A 3 -33.19 -31.67 27.29
C GLU A 3 -31.99 -32.28 28.06
N THR A 4 -31.23 -33.16 27.43
CA THR A 4 -30.09 -33.84 28.09
C THR A 4 -28.95 -32.85 28.38
N PRO A 5 -28.27 -32.92 29.54
CA PRO A 5 -27.25 -31.94 29.97
C PRO A 5 -26.10 -31.69 28.99
N SER A 6 -25.78 -32.68 28.16
CA SER A 6 -24.74 -32.61 27.13
C SER A 6 -25.09 -31.62 26.00
N ALA A 7 -26.37 -31.43 25.68
CA ALA A 7 -26.82 -30.52 24.63
C ALA A 7 -26.52 -29.07 25.01
N PHE A 8 -26.81 -28.68 26.25
CA PHE A 8 -26.52 -27.35 26.78
C PHE A 8 -25.03 -27.04 26.80
N PHE A 9 -24.20 -28.00 27.22
CA PHE A 9 -22.74 -27.81 27.25
C PHE A 9 -22.18 -27.60 25.84
N SER A 10 -22.63 -28.40 24.86
CA SER A 10 -22.20 -28.22 23.48
C SER A 10 -22.64 -26.87 22.90
N ALA A 11 -23.86 -26.41 23.22
CA ALA A 11 -24.37 -25.13 22.75
C ALA A 11 -23.53 -23.97 23.28
N VAL A 12 -23.16 -23.99 24.56
CA VAL A 12 -22.31 -22.96 25.18
C VAL A 12 -20.92 -22.93 24.51
N VAL A 13 -20.31 -24.09 24.25
CA VAL A 13 -19.01 -24.17 23.59
C VAL A 13 -19.09 -23.63 22.16
N VAL A 14 -20.13 -23.96 21.40
CA VAL A 14 -20.34 -23.44 20.03
C VAL A 14 -20.54 -21.93 20.05
N THR A 15 -21.32 -21.40 21.01
CA THR A 15 -21.51 -19.95 21.15
C THR A 15 -20.21 -19.23 21.49
N ILE A 16 -19.38 -19.79 22.39
CA ILE A 16 -18.07 -19.21 22.73
C ILE A 16 -17.14 -19.19 21.52
N LEU A 17 -17.06 -20.31 20.77
CA LEU A 17 -16.23 -20.37 19.57
C LEU A 17 -16.71 -19.39 18.48
N ALA A 18 -18.02 -19.21 18.32
CA ALA A 18 -18.59 -18.25 17.38
C ALA A 18 -18.26 -16.80 17.77
N VAL A 19 -18.32 -16.46 19.07
CA VAL A 19 -17.97 -15.12 19.58
C VAL A 19 -16.47 -14.84 19.47
N LEU A 20 -15.62 -15.85 19.69
CA LEU A 20 -14.16 -15.69 19.59
C LEU A 20 -13.66 -15.65 18.13
N GLY A 21 -14.37 -16.28 17.19
CA GLY A 21 -14.00 -16.29 15.77
C GLY A 21 -14.51 -15.08 14.97
N GLY A 22 -15.42 -14.29 15.51
CA GLY A 22 -16.19 -13.27 14.79
C GLY A 22 -15.67 -11.83 14.94
N CYS A 23 -14.43 -11.54 14.54
CA CYS A 23 -14.03 -10.15 14.27
C CYS A 23 -12.89 -10.08 13.27
N SER A 24 -13.20 -10.22 11.98
CA SER A 24 -12.32 -9.72 10.92
C SER A 24 -12.67 -8.26 10.68
N ALA A 25 -11.78 -7.33 11.05
CA ALA A 25 -11.93 -5.94 10.67
C ALA A 25 -12.06 -5.85 9.13
N PRO A 26 -12.95 -5.00 8.60
CA PRO A 26 -13.04 -4.81 7.16
C PRO A 26 -11.67 -4.34 6.66
N SER A 27 -11.07 -5.12 5.77
CA SER A 27 -9.88 -4.71 5.02
C SER A 27 -10.29 -3.54 4.12
N GLU A 28 -9.95 -2.32 4.50
CA GLU A 28 -10.20 -1.15 3.66
C GLU A 28 -9.41 -1.31 2.36
N ALA A 29 -10.12 -1.37 1.24
CA ALA A 29 -9.51 -1.56 -0.07
C ALA A 29 -8.54 -0.40 -0.34
N ALA A 30 -7.29 -0.75 -0.66
CA ALA A 30 -6.26 0.22 -1.01
C ALA A 30 -6.73 1.14 -2.15
N ARG A 31 -6.63 2.45 -1.96
CA ARG A 31 -7.01 3.44 -2.97
C ARG A 31 -5.87 3.62 -3.97
N ALA A 32 -6.14 3.42 -5.25
CA ALA A 32 -5.18 3.64 -6.31
C ALA A 32 -5.29 5.07 -6.86
N PHE A 33 -4.14 5.70 -7.12
CA PHE A 33 -4.06 6.95 -7.87
C PHE A 33 -3.34 6.71 -9.19
N PHE A 34 -3.91 7.23 -10.28
CA PHE A 34 -3.23 7.32 -11.57
C PHE A 34 -2.66 8.72 -11.70
N VAL A 35 -1.35 8.81 -11.86
CA VAL A 35 -0.62 10.07 -11.83
C VAL A 35 0.05 10.27 -13.19
N PHE A 36 -0.35 11.32 -13.88
CA PHE A 36 0.19 11.73 -15.16
C PHE A 36 0.87 13.10 -15.02
N GLY A 37 1.98 13.29 -15.70
CA GLY A 37 2.71 14.56 -15.68
C GLY A 37 4.16 14.40 -16.09
N ASP A 38 4.97 15.36 -15.64
CA ASP A 38 6.40 15.47 -15.95
C ASP A 38 7.29 15.05 -14.76
N SER A 39 8.51 15.58 -14.72
CA SER A 39 9.50 15.34 -13.67
C SER A 39 8.99 15.66 -12.26
N LEU A 40 8.04 16.57 -12.09
CA LEU A 40 7.48 16.94 -10.78
C LEU A 40 6.69 15.82 -10.12
N VAL A 41 6.17 14.89 -10.92
CA VAL A 41 5.39 13.74 -10.45
C VAL A 41 6.08 12.41 -10.73
N ASP A 42 7.24 12.43 -11.40
CA ASP A 42 8.03 11.24 -11.65
C ASP A 42 8.64 10.69 -10.35
N ASN A 43 8.58 9.36 -10.22
CA ASN A 43 9.09 8.60 -9.08
C ASN A 43 10.20 7.62 -9.51
N GLY A 44 10.81 7.86 -10.67
CA GLY A 44 11.89 7.05 -11.24
C GLY A 44 11.46 6.19 -12.43
N ASN A 45 10.35 6.52 -13.10
CA ASN A 45 9.95 5.84 -14.34
C ASN A 45 11.02 6.02 -15.42
N ASN A 46 11.63 7.21 -15.50
CA ASN A 46 12.62 7.50 -16.52
C ASN A 46 13.91 6.69 -16.40
N ASN A 47 14.19 6.10 -15.23
CA ASN A 47 15.36 5.23 -15.03
C ASN A 47 15.29 3.94 -15.88
N TYR A 48 14.10 3.61 -16.40
CA TYR A 48 13.86 2.45 -17.26
C TYR A 48 13.79 2.81 -18.75
N LEU A 49 13.94 4.09 -19.10
CA LEU A 49 13.85 4.59 -20.48
C LEU A 49 15.23 5.05 -20.97
N ALA A 50 15.46 4.99 -22.29
CA ALA A 50 16.68 5.51 -22.92
C ALA A 50 16.62 7.05 -23.04
N THR A 51 16.58 7.74 -21.90
CA THR A 51 16.53 9.20 -21.79
C THR A 51 17.61 9.71 -20.85
N THR A 52 18.07 10.94 -21.06
CA THR A 52 18.95 11.68 -20.15
C THR A 52 18.19 12.32 -18.99
N ALA A 53 16.86 12.43 -19.09
CA ALA A 53 16.02 13.00 -18.05
C ALA A 53 15.81 11.99 -16.90
N ARG A 54 16.86 11.71 -16.15
CA ARG A 54 16.86 10.76 -15.02
C ARG A 54 17.20 11.46 -13.71
N ALA A 55 16.60 10.98 -12.63
CA ALA A 55 16.87 11.44 -11.28
C ALA A 55 17.58 10.36 -10.44
N ASP A 56 18.54 9.68 -11.08
CA ASP A 56 19.36 8.60 -10.52
C ASP A 56 20.79 9.04 -10.16
N ALA A 57 21.09 10.34 -10.22
CA ALA A 57 22.38 10.94 -9.91
C ALA A 57 22.24 12.22 -9.04
N PRO A 58 23.33 12.71 -8.41
CA PRO A 58 23.34 14.01 -7.75
C PRO A 58 22.93 15.14 -8.72
N PRO A 59 22.25 16.20 -8.24
CA PRO A 59 22.04 16.57 -6.84
C PRO A 59 20.83 15.90 -6.16
N TYR A 60 20.10 15.00 -6.85
CA TYR A 60 18.83 14.49 -6.34
C TYR A 60 18.99 13.56 -5.14
N GLY A 61 18.18 13.80 -4.11
CA GLY A 61 18.20 13.00 -2.88
C GLY A 61 19.38 13.28 -1.96
N ILE A 62 20.17 14.33 -2.23
CA ILE A 62 21.38 14.65 -1.44
C ILE A 62 21.03 15.00 0.01
N ASP A 63 19.94 15.75 0.23
CA ASP A 63 19.47 16.11 1.58
C ASP A 63 18.54 15.05 2.19
N SER A 64 18.35 13.90 1.52
CA SER A 64 17.54 12.82 2.08
C SER A 64 18.31 12.09 3.18
N PRO A 65 17.64 11.45 4.17
CA PRO A 65 18.34 10.65 5.18
C PRO A 65 19.26 9.57 4.58
N SER A 66 18.90 9.07 3.40
CA SER A 66 19.69 8.07 2.68
C SER A 66 20.87 8.65 1.91
N HIS A 67 20.89 9.96 1.64
CA HIS A 67 21.88 10.66 0.78
C HIS A 67 22.06 10.00 -0.59
N ARG A 68 21.01 9.35 -1.10
CA ARG A 68 21.02 8.60 -2.36
C ARG A 68 19.93 9.12 -3.29
N PRO A 69 20.17 9.10 -4.62
CA PRO A 69 19.13 9.41 -5.60
C PRO A 69 17.93 8.50 -5.42
N SER A 70 16.75 9.11 -5.25
CA SER A 70 15.50 8.40 -4.99
C SER A 70 14.73 8.07 -6.26
N GLY A 71 15.21 8.50 -7.43
CA GLY A 71 14.45 8.50 -8.69
C GLY A 71 13.52 9.70 -8.83
N ARG A 72 13.55 10.65 -7.89
CA ARG A 72 12.70 11.84 -7.86
C ARG A 72 13.53 13.06 -8.19
N PHE A 73 12.99 13.99 -8.96
CA PHE A 73 13.64 15.27 -9.27
C PHE A 73 13.60 16.26 -8.09
N SER A 74 13.88 15.76 -6.87
CA SER A 74 13.90 16.53 -5.63
C SER A 74 14.72 15.80 -4.56
N ASN A 75 14.90 16.42 -3.39
CA ASN A 75 15.56 15.80 -2.24
C ASN A 75 14.63 14.98 -1.35
N GLY A 76 13.37 14.80 -1.75
CA GLY A 76 12.37 14.18 -0.89
C GLY A 76 11.14 13.71 -1.65
N ARG A 77 10.00 13.73 -0.95
CA ARG A 77 8.70 13.30 -1.48
C ARG A 77 8.15 14.32 -2.47
N ASN A 78 7.53 13.85 -3.55
CA ASN A 78 6.77 14.72 -4.46
C ASN A 78 5.30 14.80 -4.05
N ILE A 79 4.52 15.65 -4.72
CA ILE A 79 3.09 15.84 -4.40
C ILE A 79 2.31 14.51 -4.39
N PRO A 80 2.45 13.61 -5.38
CA PRO A 80 1.85 12.28 -5.35
C PRO A 80 2.17 11.45 -4.11
N ASP A 81 3.42 11.47 -3.62
CA ASP A 81 3.76 10.78 -2.37
C ASP A 81 2.97 11.35 -1.20
N ILE A 82 2.92 12.67 -1.09
CA ILE A 82 2.30 13.36 0.04
C ILE A 82 0.81 13.05 0.03
N ILE A 83 0.16 13.15 -1.13
CA ILE A 83 -1.26 12.80 -1.29
C ILE A 83 -1.49 11.34 -0.94
N SER A 84 -0.64 10.41 -1.41
CA SER A 84 -0.76 8.99 -1.08
C SER A 84 -0.62 8.73 0.41
N TRP A 85 0.31 9.43 1.08
CA TRP A 85 0.60 9.29 2.50
C TRP A 85 -0.54 9.82 3.37
N VAL A 86 -1.09 11.00 3.04
CA VAL A 86 -2.23 11.60 3.77
C VAL A 86 -3.52 10.82 3.52
N SER A 87 -3.75 10.36 2.28
CA SER A 87 -5.00 9.69 1.91
C SER A 87 -5.07 8.23 2.38
N GLN A 88 -3.92 7.61 2.70
CA GLN A 88 -3.84 6.20 3.09
C GLN A 88 -2.86 5.99 4.26
N PRO A 89 -3.20 6.50 5.46
CA PRO A 89 -2.32 6.40 6.63
C PRO A 89 -2.11 4.95 7.10
N ALA A 90 -2.95 4.00 6.71
CA ALA A 90 -2.78 2.58 7.03
C ALA A 90 -1.95 1.78 5.98
N ILE A 91 -1.83 2.27 4.74
CA ILE A 91 -1.31 1.49 3.59
C ILE A 91 0.06 2.01 3.10
N TYR A 92 0.52 3.17 3.58
CA TYR A 92 1.84 3.72 3.22
C TYR A 92 3.03 2.87 3.68
N LYS A 93 2.81 1.87 4.56
CA LYS A 93 3.82 0.86 4.89
C LYS A 93 4.22 -0.01 3.71
N THR A 94 3.41 -0.06 2.65
CA THR A 94 3.69 -0.84 1.44
C THR A 94 3.71 0.08 0.22
N LYS A 95 4.85 0.74 0.03
CA LYS A 95 5.50 1.16 -1.24
C LYS A 95 4.72 1.07 -2.57
N HIS A 96 3.51 1.63 -2.69
CA HIS A 96 2.74 1.58 -3.93
C HIS A 96 2.18 2.94 -4.33
N ILE A 97 3.04 3.80 -4.87
CA ILE A 97 2.60 4.67 -5.97
C ILE A 97 2.51 3.76 -7.19
N ILE A 98 1.30 3.64 -7.76
CA ILE A 98 1.08 2.80 -8.94
C ILE A 98 1.66 3.52 -10.15
N THR A 99 2.91 3.20 -10.47
CA THR A 99 3.48 3.43 -11.81
C THR A 99 2.92 2.39 -12.79
N HIS A 100 3.03 2.60 -14.11
CA HIS A 100 2.45 1.69 -15.11
C HIS A 100 2.87 0.21 -14.93
N ASN A 101 4.06 -0.02 -14.35
CA ASN A 101 4.60 -1.36 -14.05
C ASN A 101 4.19 -1.92 -12.67
N SER A 102 3.66 -1.07 -11.79
CA SER A 102 3.15 -1.44 -10.46
C SER A 102 1.67 -1.85 -10.49
N PHE A 103 0.94 -1.52 -11.56
CA PHE A 103 -0.46 -1.90 -11.77
C PHE A 103 -0.63 -3.42 -11.89
N SER A 104 0.29 -4.11 -12.57
CA SER A 104 0.25 -5.58 -12.75
C SER A 104 0.33 -6.34 -11.41
N ARG A 105 1.13 -5.84 -10.46
CA ARG A 105 1.24 -6.40 -9.12
C ARG A 105 0.06 -6.05 -8.22
N TYR A 106 -0.46 -4.84 -8.34
CA TYR A 106 -1.66 -4.44 -7.60
C TYR A 106 -2.91 -5.21 -8.06
N SER A 107 -3.07 -5.43 -9.37
CA SER A 107 -4.16 -6.26 -9.93
C SER A 107 -4.10 -7.70 -9.42
N LYS A 108 -2.93 -8.35 -9.47
CA LYS A 108 -2.77 -9.74 -9.01
C LYS A 108 -3.09 -9.95 -7.53
N ASN A 109 -2.97 -8.93 -6.71
CA ASN A 109 -3.23 -9.01 -5.27
C ASN A 109 -4.65 -8.57 -4.88
N ARG A 110 -5.45 -8.11 -5.84
CA ARG A 110 -6.86 -7.73 -5.64
C ARG A 110 -7.82 -8.90 -5.93
N ASP A 111 -7.36 -9.88 -6.69
CA ASP A 111 -8.16 -11.05 -7.13
C ASP A 111 -7.88 -12.32 -6.29
N ALA A 112 -7.19 -12.18 -5.14
CA ALA A 112 -6.85 -13.25 -4.21
C ALA A 112 -7.59 -13.11 -2.87
#